data_AF-A0A6A6C3J5-F1
#
_entry.id   AF-A0A6A6C3J5-F1
#
_cell.length_a   1.000
_cell.length_b   1.000
_cell.length_c   1.000
_cell.angle_alpha   90.00
_cell.angle_beta   90.00
_cell.angle_gamma   90.00
#
_symmetry.space_group_name_H-M   'P 1'
#
loop_
_entity.id
_entity.type
_entity.pdbx_description
1 polymer ?
#
loop_
_entity_poly.entity_id
_entity_poly.type
_entity_poly.pdbx_seq_one_letter_code
_entity_poly.pdbx_strand_id
1 'polypeptide(L)'
;MASGSLKRTSTTDRDISPPPTKRKVTATTTNKAVSNFFKPASEKEKQPEKVKFQILHDTLLVGRYEDGSSARTTKPKPVKVAAFDFDDTLIKTKSGNVFARGADDWQWWHATIPGKLKQLDADGYAVVLVSNQSGISLRSEKGSDKKSLSNFKEKVSAVFKALEIPITVYAATEKDLFRKPRTGMWEQMLQDYGLVDGDDAAADVDREKSVFVGDAAGREGGKAAKIRKDHSCSDRDFAANVGIPFQTPEEYWLGEDAKPFTRAFEPAAFLQTTLDSQTDADPIVFSKKNDLEIVLFCGSPGSGKSTFFWTHLAPMGYMRVNQDQLKTRDKCIKAATIAIDEDKKSVVVDNTNADMETRAAWVQLAAKLKVPIRLVHFTASAKLCEHNDTVRALSDGKMNPEKRQLLPKMAFTGFASRFREPSVEEGFQDITHVDFVFRGTEEDKKLWSKYWMS
;
A
#
# COMPACT_ATOMS: atom_id res chain seq x y z
N MET A 1 -69.90 5.59 0.22
CA MET A 1 -70.48 5.86 1.56
C MET A 1 -71.44 4.72 1.89
N ALA A 2 -71.50 4.35 3.16
CA ALA A 2 -72.17 3.17 3.75
C ALA A 2 -71.29 1.90 3.82
N SER A 3 -71.17 1.45 5.07
CA SER A 3 -70.20 0.58 5.69
C SER A 3 -70.86 -0.70 6.20
N GLY A 4 -70.11 -1.80 6.26
CA GLY A 4 -70.09 -2.66 7.45
C GLY A 4 -70.72 -4.07 7.39
N SER A 5 -69.87 -5.04 7.73
CA SER A 5 -70.12 -6.18 8.66
C SER A 5 -70.37 -7.61 8.11
N LEU A 6 -69.29 -8.41 8.17
CA LEU A 6 -69.11 -9.71 8.85
C LEU A 6 -70.30 -10.71 9.00
N LYS A 7 -70.16 -11.93 8.44
CA LYS A 7 -69.85 -13.19 9.17
C LYS A 7 -69.89 -14.42 8.24
N ARG A 8 -69.00 -15.39 8.52
CA ARG A 8 -68.74 -16.65 7.79
C ARG A 8 -69.91 -17.65 7.87
N THR A 9 -70.03 -18.50 6.86
CA THR A 9 -70.60 -19.86 6.96
C THR A 9 -69.76 -20.85 6.17
N SER A 10 -69.59 -22.02 6.77
CA SER A 10 -68.73 -23.13 6.38
C SER A 10 -69.33 -23.98 5.26
N THR A 11 -68.51 -24.40 4.31
CA THR A 11 -68.79 -25.60 3.51
C THR A 11 -67.55 -26.49 3.48
N THR A 12 -67.82 -27.74 3.80
CA THR A 12 -66.94 -28.90 3.87
C THR A 12 -66.56 -29.37 2.48
N ASP A 13 -65.28 -29.29 2.13
CA ASP A 13 -64.65 -30.24 1.22
C ASP A 13 -63.16 -30.32 1.54
N ARG A 14 -62.73 -31.47 2.04
CA ARG A 14 -61.33 -31.79 2.33
C ARG A 14 -60.83 -32.73 1.24
N ASP A 15 -60.25 -32.17 0.18
CA ASP A 15 -59.35 -32.91 -0.70
C ASP A 15 -57.98 -33.02 -0.02
N ILE A 16 -57.62 -34.26 0.35
CA ILE A 16 -56.33 -34.60 0.95
C ILE A 16 -55.29 -34.67 -0.17
N SER A 17 -54.40 -33.68 -0.24
CA SER A 17 -53.21 -33.72 -1.10
C SER A 17 -52.12 -34.61 -0.48
N PRO A 18 -51.37 -35.42 -1.27
CA PRO A 18 -50.31 -36.26 -0.74
C PRO A 18 -49.11 -35.41 -0.25
N PRO A 19 -48.33 -35.91 0.74
CA PRO A 19 -47.21 -35.16 1.29
C PRO A 19 -46.10 -34.96 0.24
N PRO A 20 -45.40 -33.81 0.25
CA PRO A 20 -44.33 -33.53 -0.70
C PRO A 20 -43.17 -34.51 -0.53
N THR A 21 -42.70 -35.07 -1.64
CA THR A 21 -41.50 -35.91 -1.73
C THR A 21 -40.29 -35.22 -1.09
N LYS A 22 -39.69 -35.87 -0.09
CA LYS A 22 -38.47 -35.41 0.60
C LYS A 22 -37.38 -35.13 -0.43
N ARG A 23 -36.96 -33.86 -0.57
CA ARG A 23 -35.69 -33.49 -1.21
C ARG A 23 -34.57 -34.21 -0.44
N LYS A 24 -33.83 -35.11 -1.12
CA LYS A 24 -32.55 -35.62 -0.61
C LYS A 24 -31.59 -34.44 -0.53
N VAL A 25 -31.36 -33.95 0.69
CA VAL A 25 -30.22 -33.08 0.99
C VAL A 25 -28.99 -33.97 0.95
N THR A 26 -28.17 -33.83 -0.08
CA THR A 26 -26.85 -34.46 -0.13
C THR A 26 -25.97 -33.74 0.89
N ALA A 27 -25.85 -34.32 2.08
CA ALA A 27 -25.02 -33.77 3.14
C ALA A 27 -23.55 -33.87 2.74
N THR A 28 -22.88 -32.72 2.59
CA THR A 28 -21.43 -32.61 2.34
C THR A 28 -20.63 -32.82 3.63
N THR A 29 -21.02 -33.80 4.45
CA THR A 29 -20.37 -34.07 5.74
C THR A 29 -19.28 -35.11 5.50
N THR A 30 -18.01 -34.72 5.62
CA THR A 30 -16.90 -35.67 5.54
C THR A 30 -16.99 -36.68 6.69
N ASN A 31 -16.58 -37.95 6.47
CA ASN A 31 -16.56 -38.99 7.52
C ASN A 31 -15.79 -38.53 8.78
N LYS A 32 -14.78 -37.66 8.59
CA LYS A 32 -14.00 -37.03 9.65
C LYS A 32 -14.86 -36.07 10.50
N ALA A 33 -15.75 -35.29 9.90
CA ALA A 33 -16.66 -34.38 10.61
C ALA A 33 -17.70 -35.13 11.45
N VAL A 34 -18.21 -36.27 10.97
CA VAL A 34 -19.11 -37.14 11.75
C VAL A 34 -18.35 -37.78 12.92
N SER A 35 -17.13 -38.28 12.70
CA SER A 35 -16.30 -38.85 13.77
C SER A 35 -15.89 -37.84 14.85
N ASN A 36 -15.70 -36.57 14.50
CA ASN A 36 -15.40 -35.51 15.47
C ASN A 36 -16.65 -35.03 16.24
N PHE A 37 -17.86 -35.31 15.75
CA PHE A 37 -19.10 -34.96 16.45
C PHE A 37 -19.32 -35.84 17.69
N PHE A 38 -18.92 -37.12 17.62
CA PHE A 38 -19.07 -38.10 18.70
C PHE A 38 -17.91 -38.12 19.71
N LYS A 39 -16.88 -37.28 19.55
CA LYS A 39 -15.77 -37.21 20.53
C LYS A 39 -16.19 -36.46 21.80
N PRO A 40 -15.86 -36.98 23.00
CA PRO A 40 -16.05 -36.27 24.26
C PRO A 40 -15.44 -34.87 24.23
N ALA A 41 -16.07 -33.89 24.89
CA ALA A 41 -15.57 -32.52 24.97
C ALA A 41 -14.12 -32.45 25.50
N SER A 42 -13.77 -33.36 26.42
CA SER A 42 -12.42 -33.52 26.98
C SER A 42 -11.36 -34.00 25.98
N GLU A 43 -11.75 -34.59 24.84
CA GLU A 43 -10.84 -34.95 23.74
C GLU A 43 -10.73 -33.83 22.69
N LYS A 44 -11.77 -33.00 22.53
CA LYS A 44 -11.71 -31.79 21.70
C LYS A 44 -10.80 -30.72 22.30
N GLU A 45 -10.78 -30.59 23.63
CA GLU A 45 -9.90 -29.67 24.36
C GLU A 45 -8.42 -30.11 24.39
N LYS A 46 -8.12 -31.39 24.09
CA LYS A 46 -6.74 -31.93 24.11
C LYS A 46 -5.99 -31.86 22.79
N GLN A 47 -6.65 -31.50 21.68
CA GLN A 47 -5.93 -31.32 20.42
C GLN A 47 -5.28 -29.93 20.40
N PRO A 48 -3.95 -29.83 20.23
CA PRO A 48 -3.31 -28.53 20.10
C PRO A 48 -3.94 -27.76 18.94
N GLU A 49 -4.16 -26.46 19.16
CA GLU A 49 -4.73 -25.59 18.15
C GLU A 49 -3.82 -25.59 16.92
N LYS A 50 -4.29 -26.20 15.81
CA LYS A 50 -3.49 -26.38 14.58
C LYS A 50 -3.14 -25.06 13.88
N VAL A 51 -3.86 -23.98 14.20
CA VAL A 51 -3.61 -22.65 13.64
C VAL A 51 -3.06 -21.77 14.74
N LYS A 52 -1.85 -21.25 14.57
CA LYS A 52 -1.22 -20.32 15.51
C LYS A 52 -1.11 -18.95 14.88
N PHE A 53 -1.41 -17.91 15.66
CA PHE A 53 -1.22 -16.53 15.26
C PHE A 53 -0.15 -15.86 16.10
N GLN A 54 0.70 -15.08 15.45
CA GLN A 54 1.74 -14.27 16.07
C GLN A 54 1.65 -12.84 15.52
N ILE A 55 1.91 -11.86 16.38
CA ILE A 55 2.10 -10.47 15.96
C ILE A 55 3.61 -10.22 15.92
N LEU A 56 4.09 -9.71 14.79
CA LEU A 56 5.48 -9.31 14.57
C LEU A 56 5.52 -7.81 14.28
N HIS A 57 6.58 -7.14 14.76
CA HIS A 57 6.85 -5.71 14.52
C HIS A 57 5.70 -4.75 14.89
N ASP A 58 4.75 -5.24 15.71
CA ASP A 58 3.49 -4.60 16.08
C ASP A 58 2.53 -4.24 14.93
N THR A 59 2.86 -4.60 13.68
CA THR A 59 2.11 -4.19 12.47
C THR A 59 1.87 -5.33 11.47
N LEU A 60 2.46 -6.51 11.73
CA LEU A 60 2.31 -7.69 10.90
C LEU A 60 1.66 -8.81 11.70
N LEU A 61 0.50 -9.28 11.24
CA LEU A 61 -0.13 -10.49 11.77
C LEU A 61 0.30 -11.69 10.93
N VAL A 62 0.89 -12.69 11.58
CA VAL A 62 1.30 -13.95 10.96
C VAL A 62 0.42 -15.07 11.48
N GLY A 63 -0.20 -15.84 10.58
CA GLY A 63 -0.98 -17.03 10.91
C GLY A 63 -0.37 -18.27 10.25
N ARG A 64 -0.18 -19.36 10.99
CA ARG A 64 0.43 -20.60 10.47
C ARG A 64 -0.44 -21.81 10.78
N TYR A 65 -0.61 -22.69 9.79
CA TYR A 65 -1.14 -24.03 10.02
C TYR A 65 0.01 -24.99 10.30
N GLU A 66 0.12 -25.45 11.54
CA GLU A 66 1.06 -26.50 11.95
C GLU A 66 0.32 -27.84 11.96
N ASP A 67 0.67 -28.74 11.06
CA ASP A 67 0.37 -30.16 11.27
C ASP A 67 1.48 -30.74 12.16
N GLY A 68 1.16 -31.62 13.10
CA GLY A 68 2.03 -32.04 14.22
C GLY A 68 3.41 -32.62 13.89
N SER A 69 3.85 -32.60 12.63
CA SER A 69 5.25 -32.71 12.23
C SER A 69 5.90 -31.32 12.28
N SER A 70 6.76 -31.07 13.27
CA SER A 70 7.56 -29.84 13.41
C SER A 70 8.62 -29.65 12.30
N ALA A 71 8.36 -30.07 11.07
CA ALA A 71 9.26 -29.80 9.98
C ALA A 71 8.97 -28.37 9.50
N ARG A 72 9.78 -27.42 10.00
CA ARG A 72 10.20 -26.30 9.15
C ARG A 72 10.45 -26.91 7.78
N THR A 73 9.61 -26.55 6.83
CA THR A 73 9.54 -27.16 5.50
C THR A 73 10.93 -27.41 4.94
N THR A 74 11.44 -28.64 5.02
CA THR A 74 12.61 -29.08 4.27
C THR A 74 12.16 -29.35 2.84
N LYS A 75 11.56 -28.33 2.20
CA LYS A 75 11.25 -28.38 0.78
C LYS A 75 12.60 -28.41 0.05
N PRO A 76 12.73 -29.18 -1.04
CA PRO A 76 13.98 -29.24 -1.78
C PRO A 76 14.34 -27.83 -2.28
N LYS A 77 15.60 -27.44 -2.06
CA LYS A 77 16.16 -26.19 -2.57
C LYS A 77 16.56 -26.35 -4.05
N PRO A 78 16.41 -25.32 -4.89
CA PRO A 78 15.78 -24.03 -4.59
C PRO A 78 14.26 -24.17 -4.40
N VAL A 79 13.73 -23.50 -3.38
CA VAL A 79 12.32 -23.54 -2.99
C VAL A 79 11.50 -22.76 -3.99
N LYS A 80 10.42 -23.36 -4.49
CA LYS A 80 9.41 -22.67 -5.30
C LYS A 80 8.34 -22.11 -4.38
N VAL A 81 7.97 -20.86 -4.54
CA VAL A 81 6.96 -20.20 -3.71
C VAL A 81 5.71 -19.93 -4.54
N ALA A 82 4.56 -20.41 -4.06
CA ALA A 82 3.26 -20.04 -4.59
C ALA A 82 2.62 -19.09 -3.57
N ALA A 83 2.74 -17.80 -3.84
CA ALA A 83 2.22 -16.74 -3.00
C ALA A 83 0.91 -16.20 -3.57
N PHE A 84 -0.07 -15.95 -2.70
CA PHE A 84 -1.41 -15.52 -3.08
C PHE A 84 -1.84 -14.33 -2.25
N ASP A 85 -2.51 -13.36 -2.87
CA ASP A 85 -3.42 -12.50 -2.10
C ASP A 85 -4.59 -13.34 -1.55
N PHE A 86 -5.31 -12.79 -0.58
CA PHE A 86 -6.36 -13.49 0.15
C PHE A 86 -7.76 -13.14 -0.33
N ASP A 87 -8.20 -11.91 -0.08
CA ASP A 87 -9.55 -11.45 -0.38
C ASP A 87 -9.67 -11.18 -1.89
N ASP A 88 -10.76 -11.62 -2.53
CA ASP A 88 -10.99 -11.59 -3.98
C ASP A 88 -9.98 -12.34 -4.88
N THR A 89 -9.04 -13.07 -4.26
CA THR A 89 -8.07 -13.95 -4.96
C THR A 89 -8.27 -15.43 -4.64
N LEU A 90 -8.27 -15.78 -3.35
CA LEU A 90 -8.52 -17.15 -2.87
C LEU A 90 -9.95 -17.33 -2.40
N ILE A 91 -10.47 -16.31 -1.73
CA ILE A 91 -11.81 -16.26 -1.21
C ILE A 91 -12.53 -15.04 -1.77
N LYS A 92 -13.85 -15.05 -1.72
CA LYS A 92 -14.69 -13.87 -1.96
C LYS A 92 -15.81 -13.85 -0.93
N THR A 93 -16.46 -12.70 -0.75
CA THR A 93 -17.60 -12.63 0.16
C THR A 93 -18.75 -13.52 -0.32
N LYS A 94 -19.41 -14.18 0.61
CA LYS A 94 -20.62 -14.96 0.31
C LYS A 94 -21.80 -14.04 0.06
N SER A 95 -21.82 -12.89 0.75
CA SER A 95 -22.85 -11.87 0.67
C SER A 95 -22.79 -11.01 -0.60
N GLY A 96 -21.68 -11.04 -1.34
CA GLY A 96 -21.44 -10.17 -2.51
C GLY A 96 -21.10 -8.72 -2.17
N ASN A 97 -20.87 -8.39 -0.89
CA ASN A 97 -20.38 -7.08 -0.49
C ASN A 97 -18.87 -6.97 -0.75
N VAL A 98 -18.38 -5.74 -0.88
CA VAL A 98 -16.94 -5.47 -1.01
C VAL A 98 -16.18 -5.91 0.26
N PHE A 99 -16.79 -5.73 1.43
CA PHE A 99 -16.21 -6.14 2.71
C PHE A 99 -17.09 -7.21 3.38
N ALA A 100 -16.43 -8.21 3.97
CA ALA A 100 -17.10 -9.29 4.70
C ALA A 100 -17.86 -8.76 5.93
N ARG A 101 -19.08 -9.25 6.16
CA ARG A 101 -19.91 -8.86 7.33
C ARG A 101 -19.50 -9.55 8.63
N GLY A 102 -18.77 -10.66 8.53
CA GLY A 102 -18.38 -11.51 9.65
C GLY A 102 -17.35 -12.56 9.24
N ALA A 103 -16.92 -13.39 10.20
CA ALA A 103 -15.93 -14.44 9.99
C ALA A 103 -16.39 -15.55 9.02
N ASP A 104 -17.70 -15.73 8.86
CA ASP A 104 -18.35 -16.74 8.03
C ASP A 104 -18.79 -16.22 6.65
N ASP A 105 -18.66 -14.92 6.41
CA ASP A 105 -19.01 -14.28 5.14
C ASP A 105 -17.90 -14.43 4.10
N TRP A 106 -17.55 -15.68 3.81
CA TRP A 106 -16.61 -16.04 2.77
C TRP A 106 -17.03 -17.33 2.06
N GLN A 107 -16.55 -17.47 0.85
CA GLN A 107 -16.59 -18.70 0.06
C GLN A 107 -15.33 -18.76 -0.80
N TRP A 108 -14.96 -19.95 -1.27
CA TRP A 108 -13.90 -20.08 -2.25
C TRP A 108 -14.19 -19.21 -3.47
N TRP A 109 -13.19 -18.49 -3.96
CA TRP A 109 -13.34 -17.67 -5.15
C TRP A 109 -13.77 -18.54 -6.35
N HIS A 110 -13.16 -19.72 -6.47
CA HIS A 110 -13.52 -20.80 -7.39
C HIS A 110 -13.41 -22.19 -6.75
N ALA A 111 -14.22 -23.15 -7.21
CA ALA A 111 -14.32 -24.48 -6.61
C ALA A 111 -13.04 -25.33 -6.71
N THR A 112 -12.15 -25.02 -7.66
CA THR A 112 -10.91 -25.77 -7.89
C THR A 112 -9.79 -25.39 -6.93
N ILE A 113 -9.90 -24.25 -6.23
CA ILE A 113 -8.82 -23.69 -5.40
C ILE A 113 -8.31 -24.67 -4.34
N PRO A 114 -9.16 -25.34 -3.54
CA PRO A 114 -8.66 -26.26 -2.51
C PRO A 114 -7.85 -27.43 -3.09
N GLY A 115 -8.27 -27.96 -4.25
CA GLY A 115 -7.56 -29.03 -4.95
C GLY A 115 -6.21 -28.57 -5.49
N LYS A 116 -6.18 -27.41 -6.18
CA LYS A 116 -4.95 -26.83 -6.72
C LYS A 116 -3.94 -26.47 -5.63
N LEU A 117 -4.36 -25.88 -4.51
CA LEU A 117 -3.46 -25.56 -3.39
C LEU A 117 -2.84 -26.81 -2.75
N LYS A 118 -3.64 -27.88 -2.57
CA LYS A 118 -3.13 -29.18 -2.10
C LYS A 118 -2.12 -29.78 -3.08
N GLN A 119 -2.38 -29.65 -4.38
CA GLN A 119 -1.45 -30.11 -5.41
C GLN A 119 -0.13 -29.33 -5.36
N LEU A 120 -0.17 -28.00 -5.21
CA LEU A 120 1.04 -27.18 -5.08
C LEU A 120 1.91 -27.61 -3.90
N ASP A 121 1.30 -27.86 -2.75
CA ASP A 121 2.03 -28.38 -1.58
C ASP A 121 2.68 -29.75 -1.87
N ALA A 122 1.94 -30.66 -2.50
CA ALA A 122 2.44 -31.97 -2.92
C ALA A 122 3.59 -31.86 -3.95
N ASP A 123 3.52 -30.87 -4.85
CA ASP A 123 4.55 -30.55 -5.85
C ASP A 123 5.77 -29.82 -5.26
N GLY A 124 5.81 -29.66 -3.94
CA GLY A 124 6.93 -29.08 -3.22
C GLY A 124 6.96 -27.56 -3.23
N TYR A 125 5.86 -26.88 -3.54
CA TYR A 125 5.78 -25.43 -3.33
C TYR A 125 5.64 -25.09 -1.84
N ALA A 126 6.25 -23.98 -1.44
CA ALA A 126 5.84 -23.25 -0.24
C ALA A 126 4.60 -22.42 -0.57
N VAL A 127 3.47 -22.70 0.09
CA VAL A 127 2.21 -22.00 -0.12
C VAL A 127 2.07 -20.88 0.92
N VAL A 128 1.97 -19.65 0.45
CA VAL A 128 1.99 -18.45 1.30
C VAL A 128 0.87 -17.49 0.93
N LEU A 129 0.23 -16.87 1.91
CA LEU A 129 -0.73 -15.80 1.72
C LEU A 129 -0.10 -14.47 2.11
N VAL A 130 -0.27 -13.44 1.29
CA VAL A 130 0.29 -12.10 1.48
C VAL A 130 -0.84 -11.09 1.30
N SER A 131 -1.30 -10.45 2.37
CA SER A 131 -2.54 -9.67 2.36
C SER A 131 -2.42 -8.30 3.04
N ASN A 132 -3.02 -7.27 2.44
CA ASN A 132 -3.12 -5.93 3.02
C ASN A 132 -4.43 -5.79 3.82
N GLN A 133 -4.34 -5.60 5.15
CA GLN A 133 -5.48 -5.63 6.07
C GLN A 133 -5.63 -4.33 6.90
N SER A 134 -5.81 -3.18 6.22
CA SER A 134 -5.93 -1.85 6.87
C SER A 134 -7.13 -1.66 7.80
N GLY A 135 -8.11 -2.57 7.77
CA GLY A 135 -9.25 -2.57 8.69
C GLY A 135 -8.95 -3.22 10.05
N ILE A 136 -7.76 -3.80 10.20
CA ILE A 136 -7.28 -4.44 11.42
C ILE A 136 -6.28 -3.49 12.08
N SER A 137 -6.40 -3.29 13.39
CA SER A 137 -5.38 -2.60 14.18
C SER A 137 -4.88 -3.55 15.26
N LEU A 138 -3.56 -3.75 15.31
CA LEU A 138 -2.91 -4.64 16.29
C LEU A 138 -2.54 -3.92 17.59
N ARG A 139 -2.52 -2.58 17.57
CA ARG A 139 -2.11 -1.72 18.70
C ARG A 139 -3.28 -1.10 19.46
N SER A 140 -4.51 -1.33 19.02
CA SER A 140 -5.70 -0.64 19.53
C SER A 140 -6.53 -1.56 20.42
N GLU A 141 -6.90 -1.05 21.60
CA GLU A 141 -7.80 -1.72 22.54
C GLU A 141 -9.30 -1.45 22.25
N LYS A 142 -9.63 -0.71 21.18
CA LYS A 142 -11.02 -0.41 20.83
C LYS A 142 -11.78 -1.67 20.42
N GLY A 143 -13.04 -1.77 20.86
CA GLY A 143 -13.87 -2.96 20.64
C GLY A 143 -14.12 -3.32 19.17
N SER A 144 -14.22 -2.34 18.27
CA SER A 144 -14.35 -2.55 16.82
C SER A 144 -13.12 -3.24 16.22
N ASP A 145 -11.94 -2.85 16.67
CA ASP A 145 -10.66 -3.29 16.11
C ASP A 145 -10.37 -4.73 16.56
N LYS A 146 -10.72 -5.05 17.82
CA LYS A 146 -10.73 -6.43 18.34
C LYS A 146 -11.66 -7.34 17.53
N LYS A 147 -12.83 -6.83 17.13
CA LYS A 147 -13.78 -7.59 16.30
C LYS A 147 -13.24 -7.87 14.90
N SER A 148 -12.67 -6.88 14.23
CA SER A 148 -12.03 -7.07 12.92
C SER A 148 -10.90 -8.11 12.98
N LEU A 149 -10.04 -8.03 14.01
CA LEU A 149 -8.97 -8.98 14.23
C LEU A 149 -9.50 -10.41 14.49
N SER A 150 -10.50 -10.56 15.36
CA SER A 150 -11.12 -11.87 15.65
C SER A 150 -11.73 -12.47 14.39
N ASN A 151 -12.53 -11.68 13.67
CA ASN A 151 -13.17 -12.11 12.43
C ASN A 151 -12.15 -12.59 11.40
N PHE A 152 -11.02 -11.87 11.26
CA PHE A 152 -9.96 -12.27 10.34
C PHE A 152 -9.28 -13.57 10.77
N LYS A 153 -8.93 -13.71 12.06
CA LYS A 153 -8.32 -14.94 12.60
C LYS A 153 -9.23 -16.16 12.43
N GLU A 154 -10.52 -16.01 12.70
CA GLU A 154 -11.52 -17.06 12.51
C GLU A 154 -11.67 -17.44 11.04
N LYS A 155 -11.73 -16.44 10.15
CA LYS A 155 -11.81 -16.64 8.69
C LYS A 155 -10.60 -17.41 8.16
N VAL A 156 -9.38 -16.95 8.47
CA VAL A 156 -8.13 -17.62 8.10
C VAL A 156 -8.08 -19.03 8.67
N SER A 157 -8.47 -19.21 9.93
CA SER A 157 -8.48 -20.53 10.58
C SER A 157 -9.43 -21.50 9.86
N ALA A 158 -10.59 -21.04 9.42
CA ALA A 158 -11.53 -21.86 8.67
C ALA A 158 -10.97 -22.27 7.30
N VAL A 159 -10.31 -21.34 6.59
CA VAL A 159 -9.62 -21.62 5.32
C VAL A 159 -8.50 -22.65 5.52
N PHE A 160 -7.64 -22.45 6.51
CA PHE A 160 -6.52 -23.36 6.79
C PHE A 160 -7.00 -24.76 7.18
N LYS A 161 -8.04 -24.86 8.00
CA LYS A 161 -8.67 -26.13 8.38
C LYS A 161 -9.33 -26.85 7.19
N ALA A 162 -9.79 -26.14 6.17
CA ALA A 162 -10.35 -26.75 4.97
C ALA A 162 -9.26 -27.25 4.00
N LEU A 163 -8.08 -26.60 4.00
CA LEU A 163 -6.94 -27.01 3.19
C LEU A 163 -6.15 -28.15 3.84
N GLU A 164 -5.97 -28.15 5.16
CA GLU A 164 -5.15 -29.14 5.88
C GLU A 164 -3.74 -29.34 5.26
N ILE A 165 -3.08 -28.26 4.80
CA ILE A 165 -1.72 -28.24 4.27
C ILE A 165 -0.85 -27.25 5.05
N PRO A 166 0.50 -27.37 5.04
CA PRO A 166 1.39 -26.33 5.53
C PRO A 166 1.19 -25.02 4.75
N ILE A 167 0.64 -24.01 5.42
CA ILE A 167 0.34 -22.71 4.83
C ILE A 167 0.56 -21.60 5.87
N THR A 168 1.09 -20.47 5.42
CA THR A 168 1.30 -19.27 6.25
C THR A 168 0.62 -18.07 5.63
N VAL A 169 -0.04 -17.25 6.44
CA VAL A 169 -0.52 -15.92 6.05
C VAL A 169 0.31 -14.84 6.71
N TYR A 170 0.70 -13.86 5.91
CA TYR A 170 1.27 -12.59 6.32
C TYR A 170 0.23 -11.50 6.02
N ALA A 171 -0.22 -10.80 7.05
CA ALA A 171 -1.26 -9.77 6.95
C ALA A 171 -0.73 -8.43 7.47
N ALA A 172 -0.45 -7.51 6.55
CA ALA A 172 0.05 -6.16 6.85
C ALA A 172 -1.09 -5.25 7.30
N THR A 173 -1.02 -4.72 8.52
CA THR A 173 -2.10 -3.88 9.08
C THR A 173 -1.84 -2.38 8.91
N GLU A 174 -0.59 -1.97 8.74
CA GLU A 174 -0.18 -0.57 8.61
C GLU A 174 0.36 -0.22 7.21
N LYS A 175 0.68 1.06 7.00
CA LYS A 175 1.28 1.56 5.74
C LYS A 175 2.81 1.60 5.79
N ASP A 176 3.42 0.52 6.29
CA ASP A 176 4.87 0.36 6.42
C ASP A 176 5.42 -0.59 5.35
N LEU A 177 6.66 -1.07 5.54
CA LEU A 177 7.37 -2.01 4.66
C LEU A 177 6.60 -3.30 4.38
N PHE A 178 5.70 -3.74 5.26
CA PHE A 178 4.95 -4.98 5.06
C PHE A 178 3.82 -4.80 4.05
N ARG A 179 3.26 -3.59 3.91
CA ARG A 179 2.13 -3.38 3.00
C ARG A 179 2.56 -3.40 1.53
N LYS A 180 1.94 -4.28 0.75
CA LYS A 180 2.11 -4.37 -0.72
C LYS A 180 1.87 -2.99 -1.36
N PRO A 181 2.67 -2.58 -2.35
CA PRO A 181 3.61 -3.41 -3.13
C PRO A 181 5.00 -3.62 -2.51
N ARG A 182 5.27 -3.14 -1.30
CA ARG A 182 6.57 -3.31 -0.65
C ARG A 182 6.80 -4.76 -0.23
N THR A 183 8.07 -5.13 -0.12
CA THR A 183 8.52 -6.52 -0.01
C THR A 183 8.62 -7.05 1.42
N GLY A 184 8.26 -6.27 2.45
CA GLY A 184 8.48 -6.67 3.84
C GLY A 184 7.81 -7.99 4.23
N MET A 185 6.62 -8.30 3.68
CA MET A 185 5.97 -9.61 3.92
C MET A 185 6.73 -10.77 3.26
N TRP A 186 7.35 -10.54 2.10
CA TRP A 186 8.22 -11.52 1.44
C TRP A 186 9.49 -11.73 2.25
N GLU A 187 10.15 -10.64 2.69
CA GLU A 187 11.36 -10.68 3.50
C GLU A 187 11.13 -11.39 4.84
N GLN A 188 9.98 -11.17 5.48
CA GLN A 188 9.61 -11.91 6.69
C GLN A 188 9.41 -13.40 6.41
N MET A 189 8.82 -13.76 5.27
CA MET A 189 8.66 -15.16 4.87
C MET A 189 10.01 -15.85 4.67
N LEU A 190 10.95 -15.19 3.98
CA LEU A 190 12.31 -15.70 3.82
C LEU A 190 12.98 -15.94 5.17
N GLN A 191 12.86 -14.98 6.11
CA GLN A 191 13.41 -15.12 7.45
C GLN A 191 12.79 -16.30 8.21
N ASP A 192 11.46 -16.41 8.18
CA ASP A 192 10.73 -17.47 8.87
C ASP A 192 11.11 -18.87 8.36
N TYR A 193 11.37 -18.98 7.05
CA TYR A 193 11.69 -20.24 6.39
C TYR A 193 13.21 -20.51 6.34
N GLY A 194 14.03 -19.56 6.79
CA GLY A 194 15.49 -19.66 6.74
C GLY A 194 16.02 -19.72 5.29
N LEU A 195 15.42 -18.92 4.41
CA LEU A 195 15.75 -18.83 2.99
C LEU A 195 16.55 -17.56 2.72
N VAL A 196 17.58 -17.67 1.89
CA VAL A 196 18.27 -16.53 1.29
C VAL A 196 17.75 -16.34 -0.13
N ASP A 197 17.34 -15.13 -0.48
CA ASP A 197 16.89 -14.78 -1.83
C ASP A 197 17.93 -13.87 -2.50
N GLY A 198 18.11 -13.99 -3.81
CA GLY A 198 19.19 -13.32 -4.52
C GLY A 198 19.29 -13.77 -5.97
N ASP A 199 20.21 -13.14 -6.70
CA ASP A 199 20.44 -13.41 -8.13
C ASP A 199 21.60 -14.39 -8.36
N ASP A 200 22.21 -14.91 -7.29
CA ASP A 200 23.37 -15.81 -7.34
C ASP A 200 22.99 -17.29 -7.17
N ALA A 201 23.93 -18.18 -7.47
CA ALA A 201 23.74 -19.62 -7.33
C ALA A 201 23.54 -20.10 -5.87
N ALA A 202 23.69 -19.19 -4.89
CA ALA A 202 23.44 -19.46 -3.48
C ALA A 202 22.00 -19.12 -3.06
N ALA A 203 21.17 -18.61 -3.98
CA ALA A 203 19.76 -18.35 -3.71
C ALA A 203 18.99 -19.64 -3.39
N ASP A 204 18.28 -19.61 -2.27
CA ASP A 204 17.42 -20.69 -1.79
C ASP A 204 16.03 -20.67 -2.44
N VAL A 205 15.71 -19.66 -3.25
CA VAL A 205 14.40 -19.47 -3.89
C VAL A 205 14.51 -19.50 -5.41
N ASP A 206 13.68 -20.32 -6.05
CA ASP A 206 13.53 -20.33 -7.50
C ASP A 206 12.49 -19.28 -7.91
N ARG A 207 12.93 -18.04 -8.16
CA ARG A 207 12.02 -16.94 -8.51
C ARG A 207 11.27 -17.19 -9.82
N GLU A 208 11.92 -17.80 -10.81
CA GLU A 208 11.32 -18.07 -12.12
C GLU A 208 10.18 -19.09 -12.05
N LYS A 209 10.31 -20.10 -11.19
CA LYS A 209 9.25 -21.11 -10.96
C LYS A 209 8.29 -20.74 -9.83
N SER A 210 8.54 -19.64 -9.13
CA SER A 210 7.61 -19.06 -8.16
C SER A 210 6.49 -18.29 -8.86
N VAL A 211 5.45 -17.93 -8.12
CA VAL A 211 4.35 -17.13 -8.65
C VAL A 211 3.70 -16.33 -7.54
N PHE A 212 3.30 -15.09 -7.87
CA PHE A 212 2.33 -14.34 -7.08
C PHE A 212 1.01 -14.23 -7.82
N VAL A 213 -0.09 -14.57 -7.15
CA VAL A 213 -1.44 -14.43 -7.70
C VAL A 213 -2.22 -13.42 -6.89
N GLY A 214 -2.85 -12.43 -7.53
CA GLY A 214 -3.60 -11.39 -6.83
C GLY A 214 -4.56 -10.60 -7.72
N ASP A 215 -5.64 -10.08 -7.13
CA ASP A 215 -6.69 -9.36 -7.85
C ASP A 215 -6.33 -7.88 -8.09
N ALA A 216 -5.46 -7.29 -7.26
CA ALA A 216 -5.05 -5.89 -7.34
C ALA A 216 -4.02 -5.68 -8.46
N ALA A 217 -4.48 -5.89 -9.70
CA ALA A 217 -3.65 -6.07 -10.88
C ALA A 217 -3.66 -4.86 -11.82
N GLY A 218 -4.33 -3.77 -11.47
CA GLY A 218 -4.45 -2.57 -12.29
C GLY A 218 -5.31 -2.71 -13.54
N ARG A 219 -6.15 -3.75 -13.62
CA ARG A 219 -6.97 -4.03 -14.79
C ARG A 219 -7.92 -2.89 -15.08
N GLU A 220 -8.09 -2.61 -16.36
CA GLU A 220 -8.97 -1.55 -16.81
C GLU A 220 -10.44 -1.98 -16.72
N GLY A 221 -11.29 -1.04 -16.28
CA GLY A 221 -12.73 -1.25 -16.23
C GLY A 221 -13.38 -0.96 -17.58
N GLY A 222 -14.44 -1.69 -17.91
CA GLY A 222 -15.22 -1.50 -19.13
C GLY A 222 -16.69 -1.30 -18.79
N LYS A 223 -17.23 -0.09 -18.99
CA LYS A 223 -18.66 0.20 -18.73
C LYS A 223 -19.59 -0.70 -19.55
N ALA A 224 -19.26 -0.91 -20.83
CA ALA A 224 -20.03 -1.77 -21.74
C ALA A 224 -20.04 -3.23 -21.27
N ALA A 225 -18.91 -3.72 -20.77
CA ALA A 225 -18.74 -5.09 -20.26
C ALA A 225 -19.19 -5.25 -18.79
N LYS A 226 -19.61 -4.16 -18.12
CA LYS A 226 -19.89 -4.10 -16.66
C LYS A 226 -18.72 -4.61 -15.79
N ILE A 227 -17.49 -4.47 -16.29
CA ILE A 227 -16.27 -4.84 -15.56
C ILE A 227 -15.80 -3.62 -14.78
N ARG A 228 -15.61 -3.78 -13.46
CA ARG A 228 -15.05 -2.73 -12.61
C ARG A 228 -13.54 -2.64 -12.84
N LYS A 229 -13.03 -1.41 -12.83
CA LYS A 229 -11.59 -1.16 -12.79
C LYS A 229 -11.04 -1.65 -11.45
N ASP A 230 -9.85 -2.25 -11.45
CA ASP A 230 -9.18 -2.61 -10.20
C ASP A 230 -8.90 -1.37 -9.34
N HIS A 231 -8.98 -1.56 -8.03
CA HIS A 231 -8.79 -0.48 -7.07
C HIS A 231 -7.32 -0.04 -6.95
N SER A 232 -6.37 -0.94 -7.20
CA SER A 232 -4.92 -0.69 -7.15
C SER A 232 -4.14 -1.64 -8.08
N CYS A 233 -2.82 -1.45 -8.15
CA CYS A 233 -1.87 -2.36 -8.81
C CYS A 233 -0.96 -3.06 -7.80
N SER A 234 -1.31 -3.02 -6.50
CA SER A 234 -0.41 -3.38 -5.42
C SER A 234 0.07 -4.83 -5.46
N ASP A 235 -0.72 -5.75 -6.01
CA ASP A 235 -0.34 -7.16 -6.16
C ASP A 235 0.66 -7.38 -7.30
N ARG A 236 0.35 -6.80 -8.47
CA ARG A 236 1.25 -6.84 -9.63
C ARG A 236 2.59 -6.19 -9.32
N ASP A 237 2.54 -5.05 -8.63
CA ASP A 237 3.71 -4.26 -8.28
C ASP A 237 4.52 -4.93 -7.15
N PHE A 238 3.87 -5.67 -6.23
CA PHE A 238 4.56 -6.54 -5.26
C PHE A 238 5.37 -7.64 -5.97
N ALA A 239 4.74 -8.37 -6.89
CA ALA A 239 5.41 -9.41 -7.66
C ALA A 239 6.61 -8.87 -8.45
N ALA A 240 6.43 -7.70 -9.08
CA ALA A 240 7.50 -7.02 -9.81
C ALA A 240 8.66 -6.58 -8.89
N ASN A 241 8.38 -6.10 -7.68
CA ASN A 241 9.41 -5.73 -6.71
C ASN A 241 10.19 -6.93 -6.16
N VAL A 242 9.52 -8.07 -6.00
CA VAL A 242 10.16 -9.34 -5.59
C VAL A 242 10.95 -9.94 -6.76
N GLY A 243 10.49 -9.75 -8.00
CA GLY A 243 11.08 -10.34 -9.20
C GLY A 243 10.53 -11.74 -9.50
N ILE A 244 9.25 -11.99 -9.21
CA ILE A 244 8.57 -13.27 -9.49
C ILE A 244 7.42 -13.08 -10.51
N PRO A 245 7.07 -14.13 -11.28
CA PRO A 245 5.91 -14.11 -12.16
C PRO A 245 4.62 -13.71 -11.44
N PHE A 246 3.79 -12.91 -12.12
CA PHE A 246 2.49 -12.47 -11.63
C PHE A 246 1.36 -13.01 -12.50
N GLN A 247 0.27 -13.44 -11.87
CA GLN A 247 -0.98 -13.77 -12.56
C GLN A 247 -2.20 -13.24 -11.80
N THR A 248 -3.29 -12.98 -12.52
CA THR A 248 -4.58 -12.68 -11.88
C THR A 248 -5.31 -13.97 -11.47
N PRO A 249 -6.32 -13.91 -10.58
CA PRO A 249 -7.09 -15.09 -10.19
C PRO A 249 -7.73 -15.78 -11.41
N GLU A 250 -8.23 -15.01 -12.38
CA GLU A 250 -8.83 -15.50 -13.61
C GLU A 250 -7.80 -16.23 -14.48
N GLU A 251 -6.61 -15.64 -14.67
CA GLU A 251 -5.50 -16.28 -15.39
C GLU A 251 -5.09 -17.59 -14.71
N TYR A 252 -4.87 -17.57 -13.40
CA TYR A 252 -4.32 -18.72 -12.67
C TYR A 252 -5.34 -19.84 -12.41
N TRP A 253 -6.56 -19.49 -12.02
CA TRP A 253 -7.59 -20.47 -11.65
C TRP A 253 -8.35 -20.99 -12.86
N LEU A 254 -8.69 -20.10 -13.80
CA LEU A 254 -9.58 -20.39 -14.93
C LEU A 254 -8.84 -20.56 -16.26
N GLY A 255 -7.56 -20.14 -16.35
CA GLY A 255 -6.81 -20.16 -17.61
C GLY A 255 -7.30 -19.12 -18.61
N GLU A 256 -7.88 -18.02 -18.13
CA GLU A 256 -8.25 -16.88 -18.99
C GLU A 256 -7.01 -16.16 -19.52
N ASP A 257 -7.17 -15.48 -20.65
CA ASP A 257 -6.13 -14.61 -21.21
C ASP A 257 -5.89 -13.37 -20.32
N ALA A 258 -4.64 -12.90 -20.33
CA ALA A 258 -4.24 -11.71 -19.59
C ALA A 258 -5.02 -10.47 -20.06
N LYS A 259 -5.60 -9.74 -19.10
CA LYS A 259 -6.36 -8.52 -19.37
C LYS A 259 -5.45 -7.28 -19.38
N PRO A 260 -5.75 -6.25 -20.20
CA PRO A 260 -5.03 -4.98 -20.18
C PRO A 260 -5.04 -4.34 -18.78
N PHE A 261 -3.91 -3.74 -18.41
CA PHE A 261 -3.74 -3.07 -17.14
C PHE A 261 -2.97 -1.76 -17.31
N THR A 262 -3.17 -0.84 -16.37
CA THR A 262 -2.44 0.42 -16.31
C THR A 262 -1.96 0.66 -14.89
N ARG A 263 -0.65 0.88 -14.71
CA ARG A 263 -0.07 1.25 -13.42
C ARG A 263 -0.43 2.68 -13.05
N ALA A 264 -0.65 2.91 -11.75
CA ALA A 264 -0.90 4.25 -11.24
C ALA A 264 0.34 5.16 -11.35
N PHE A 265 1.54 4.57 -11.25
CA PHE A 265 2.82 5.25 -11.31
C PHE A 265 3.92 4.28 -11.78
N GLU A 266 4.81 4.72 -12.66
CA GLU A 266 5.91 3.93 -13.18
C GLU A 266 7.24 4.62 -12.82
N PRO A 267 7.95 4.18 -11.76
CA PRO A 267 9.17 4.83 -11.30
C PRO A 267 10.26 4.85 -12.39
N ALA A 268 10.43 3.75 -13.14
CA ALA A 268 11.46 3.63 -14.16
C ALA A 268 11.37 4.71 -15.26
N ALA A 269 10.17 5.21 -15.55
CA ALA A 269 9.95 6.27 -16.54
C ALA A 269 10.66 7.59 -16.18
N PHE A 270 10.86 7.86 -14.89
CA PHE A 270 11.54 9.07 -14.39
C PHE A 270 13.06 8.91 -14.27
N LEU A 271 13.60 7.71 -14.54
CA LEU A 271 15.04 7.44 -14.58
C LEU A 271 15.62 7.51 -15.98
N GLN A 272 14.78 7.39 -17.01
CA GLN A 272 15.19 7.41 -18.42
C GLN A 272 15.27 8.82 -18.99
N THR A 273 14.55 9.76 -18.40
CA THR A 273 14.58 11.15 -18.81
C THR A 273 15.88 11.83 -18.35
N THR A 274 16.84 11.97 -19.26
CA THR A 274 17.25 13.33 -19.65
C THR A 274 15.95 14.06 -19.97
N LEU A 275 15.38 14.75 -18.98
CA LEU A 275 14.19 15.54 -19.21
C LEU A 275 14.56 16.56 -20.27
N ASP A 276 13.88 16.52 -21.41
CA ASP A 276 13.89 17.53 -22.48
C ASP A 276 13.32 18.87 -21.98
N SER A 277 13.67 19.32 -20.77
CA SER A 277 13.78 20.75 -20.57
C SER A 277 14.96 21.22 -21.41
N GLN A 278 14.73 22.28 -22.17
CA GLN A 278 15.75 23.04 -22.89
C GLN A 278 16.73 23.70 -21.90
N THR A 279 17.42 22.87 -21.11
CA THR A 279 18.51 23.20 -20.22
C THR A 279 19.65 22.21 -20.42
N ASP A 280 19.89 21.82 -21.69
CA ASP A 280 21.20 21.35 -22.19
C ASP A 280 22.25 22.50 -22.17
N ALA A 281 22.21 23.32 -21.14
CA ALA A 281 23.18 24.38 -20.86
C ALA A 281 23.34 24.46 -19.34
N ASP A 282 24.28 23.66 -18.83
CA ASP A 282 24.72 23.63 -17.43
C ASP A 282 23.63 23.23 -16.40
N PRO A 283 24.00 22.66 -15.22
CA PRO A 283 23.01 22.44 -14.17
C PRO A 283 22.28 23.75 -13.91
N ILE A 284 20.97 23.72 -13.64
CA ILE A 284 20.21 24.88 -13.15
C ILE A 284 20.87 25.34 -11.84
N VAL A 285 21.88 26.19 -11.96
CA VAL A 285 22.54 26.86 -10.86
C VAL A 285 21.59 27.99 -10.55
N PHE A 286 20.73 27.79 -9.54
CA PHE A 286 20.19 28.95 -8.85
C PHE A 286 21.40 29.78 -8.40
N SER A 287 21.73 30.83 -9.14
CA SER A 287 22.84 31.69 -8.84
C SER A 287 22.34 32.81 -7.94
N LYS A 288 23.14 33.14 -6.92
CA LYS A 288 22.90 34.31 -6.09
C LYS A 288 22.98 35.56 -7.00
N LYS A 289 21.85 36.26 -7.17
CA LYS A 289 21.76 37.46 -8.02
C LYS A 289 21.84 38.76 -7.23
N ASN A 290 21.54 38.69 -5.94
CA ASN A 290 21.45 39.83 -5.05
C ASN A 290 22.31 39.57 -3.81
N ASP A 291 22.91 40.60 -3.24
CA ASP A 291 23.72 40.47 -2.02
C ASP A 291 22.88 39.98 -0.82
N LEU A 292 21.63 40.49 -0.74
CA LEU A 292 20.64 40.17 0.27
C LEU A 292 19.26 40.00 -0.38
N GLU A 293 18.66 38.81 -0.23
CA GLU A 293 17.35 38.49 -0.82
C GLU A 293 16.57 37.45 -0.01
N ILE A 294 15.28 37.32 -0.36
CA ILE A 294 14.41 36.23 0.06
C ILE A 294 14.19 35.29 -1.12
N VAL A 295 14.40 33.99 -0.90
CA VAL A 295 14.10 32.94 -1.87
C VAL A 295 12.95 32.09 -1.34
N LEU A 296 11.85 32.04 -2.07
CA LEU A 296 10.66 31.29 -1.71
C LEU A 296 10.63 29.97 -2.48
N PHE A 297 10.54 28.83 -1.80
CA PHE A 297 10.28 27.57 -2.48
C PHE A 297 8.78 27.36 -2.67
N CYS A 298 8.38 26.86 -3.84
CA CYS A 298 7.00 26.51 -4.16
C CYS A 298 6.96 25.09 -4.73
N GLY A 299 6.20 24.19 -4.12
CA GLY A 299 6.05 22.83 -4.62
C GLY A 299 5.55 21.84 -3.57
N SER A 300 5.04 20.70 -4.05
CA SER A 300 4.42 19.66 -3.20
C SER A 300 5.39 19.15 -2.13
N PRO A 301 4.94 18.77 -0.92
CA PRO A 301 5.79 17.98 -0.01
C PRO A 301 6.35 16.76 -0.76
N GLY A 302 7.59 16.35 -0.49
CA GLY A 302 8.26 15.26 -1.25
C GLY A 302 8.91 15.67 -2.58
N SER A 303 8.83 16.94 -3.00
CA SER A 303 9.39 17.43 -4.28
C SER A 303 10.92 17.65 -4.30
N GLY A 304 11.63 17.40 -3.20
CA GLY A 304 13.09 17.58 -3.12
C GLY A 304 13.57 18.97 -2.65
N LYS A 305 12.65 19.89 -2.27
CA LYS A 305 12.97 21.23 -1.73
C LYS A 305 14.10 21.27 -0.69
N SER A 306 13.95 20.52 0.41
CA SER A 306 14.96 20.48 1.48
C SER A 306 16.33 20.04 0.95
N THR A 307 16.35 19.04 0.07
CA THR A 307 17.59 18.54 -0.55
C THR A 307 18.21 19.63 -1.43
N PHE A 308 17.41 20.32 -2.23
CA PHE A 308 17.86 21.43 -3.07
C PHE A 308 18.49 22.56 -2.23
N PHE A 309 17.89 22.91 -1.08
CA PHE A 309 18.48 23.87 -0.16
C PHE A 309 19.87 23.43 0.31
N TRP A 310 20.01 22.20 0.82
CA TRP A 310 21.27 21.71 1.36
C TRP A 310 22.37 21.61 0.31
N THR A 311 22.02 21.23 -0.92
CA THR A 311 22.98 21.05 -2.01
C THR A 311 23.42 22.38 -2.62
N HIS A 312 22.51 23.34 -2.79
CA HIS A 312 22.80 24.54 -3.59
C HIS A 312 22.85 25.82 -2.77
N LEU A 313 21.93 26.02 -1.82
CA LEU A 313 21.78 27.33 -1.17
C LEU A 313 22.52 27.43 0.17
N ALA A 314 22.59 26.34 0.93
CA ALA A 314 23.37 26.31 2.16
C ALA A 314 24.87 26.60 1.93
N PRO A 315 25.54 26.02 0.90
CA PRO A 315 26.94 26.36 0.59
C PRO A 315 27.14 27.83 0.16
N MET A 316 26.11 28.47 -0.37
CA MET A 316 26.12 29.90 -0.72
C MET A 316 25.84 30.82 0.49
N GLY A 317 25.68 30.26 1.70
CA GLY A 317 25.50 31.01 2.93
C GLY A 317 24.07 31.47 3.22
N TYR A 318 23.06 30.91 2.53
CA TYR A 318 21.66 31.22 2.84
C TYR A 318 21.22 30.58 4.16
N MET A 319 20.40 31.31 4.92
CA MET A 319 19.74 30.78 6.10
C MET A 319 18.42 30.09 5.71
N ARG A 320 18.17 28.89 6.23
CA ARG A 320 16.90 28.18 6.03
C ARG A 320 15.88 28.62 7.07
N VAL A 321 14.68 28.98 6.61
CA VAL A 321 13.49 29.17 7.42
C VAL A 321 12.47 28.10 7.05
N ASN A 322 12.10 27.26 8.00
CA ASN A 322 11.19 26.13 7.80
C ASN A 322 10.10 26.13 8.89
N GLN A 323 8.84 26.05 8.47
CA GLN A 323 7.69 26.05 9.38
C GLN A 323 7.54 24.75 10.16
N ASP A 324 7.98 23.60 9.65
CA ASP A 324 7.98 22.34 10.41
C ASP A 324 8.82 22.47 11.68
N GLN A 325 9.93 23.22 11.63
CA GLN A 325 10.81 23.47 12.77
C GLN A 325 10.29 24.59 13.67
N LEU A 326 9.83 25.69 13.07
CA LEU A 326 9.39 26.90 13.80
C LEU A 326 7.92 26.86 14.23
N LYS A 327 7.16 25.83 13.80
CA LYS A 327 5.74 25.54 14.05
C LYS A 327 4.73 26.52 13.42
N THR A 328 4.97 27.83 13.48
CA THR A 328 4.01 28.85 13.01
C THR A 328 4.63 29.79 11.98
N ARG A 329 3.78 30.29 11.05
CA ARG A 329 4.19 31.24 10.01
C ARG A 329 4.77 32.53 10.61
N ASP A 330 4.17 33.04 11.69
CA ASP A 330 4.65 34.28 12.32
C ASP A 330 6.06 34.13 12.90
N LYS A 331 6.40 32.94 13.42
CA LYS A 331 7.77 32.65 13.86
C LYS A 331 8.73 32.57 12.68
N CYS A 332 8.30 32.01 11.55
CA CYS A 332 9.08 32.02 10.30
C CYS A 332 9.33 33.44 9.80
N ILE A 333 8.30 34.29 9.78
CA ILE A 333 8.42 35.70 9.37
C ILE A 333 9.39 36.43 10.30
N LYS A 334 9.25 36.26 11.62
CA LYS A 334 10.16 36.87 12.59
C LYS A 334 11.61 36.42 12.41
N ALA A 335 11.84 35.12 12.20
CA ALA A 335 13.17 34.59 11.94
C ALA A 335 13.78 35.16 10.64
N ALA A 336 12.98 35.25 9.58
CA ALA A 336 13.40 35.85 8.32
C ALA A 336 13.74 37.34 8.48
N THR A 337 12.94 38.10 9.24
CA THR A 337 13.22 39.52 9.56
C THR A 337 14.56 39.67 10.27
N ILE A 338 14.81 38.92 11.35
CA ILE A 338 16.06 38.99 12.11
C ILE A 338 17.26 38.68 11.21
N ALA A 339 17.16 37.60 10.41
CA ALA A 339 18.24 37.20 9.51
C ALA A 339 18.60 38.28 8.47
N ILE A 340 17.61 39.01 7.97
CA ILE A 340 17.81 40.03 6.93
C ILE A 340 18.23 41.37 7.53
N ASP A 341 17.54 41.84 8.56
CA ASP A 341 17.76 43.16 9.14
C ASP A 341 18.99 43.19 10.06
N GLU A 342 19.17 42.18 10.91
CA GLU A 342 20.22 42.14 11.92
C GLU A 342 21.46 41.40 11.39
N ASP A 343 21.28 40.16 10.91
CA ASP A 343 22.42 39.31 10.51
C ASP A 343 22.95 39.59 9.10
N LYS A 344 22.22 40.39 8.29
CA LYS A 344 22.50 40.67 6.88
C LYS A 344 22.72 39.40 6.04
N LYS A 345 21.89 38.37 6.28
CA LYS A 345 21.93 37.07 5.58
C LYS A 345 20.69 36.87 4.71
N SER A 346 20.91 36.34 3.50
CA SER A 346 19.82 35.94 2.61
C SER A 346 19.08 34.74 3.18
N VAL A 347 17.76 34.68 2.95
CA VAL A 347 16.89 33.68 3.57
C VAL A 347 16.20 32.83 2.51
N VAL A 348 16.12 31.53 2.76
CA VAL A 348 15.31 30.59 1.99
C VAL A 348 14.13 30.15 2.83
N VAL A 349 12.92 30.39 2.34
CA VAL A 349 11.69 29.91 2.96
C VAL A 349 11.32 28.56 2.36
N ASP A 350 11.72 27.51 3.06
CA ASP A 350 11.50 26.12 2.67
C ASP A 350 10.19 25.57 3.24
N ASN A 351 9.10 26.03 2.63
CA ASN A 351 7.73 25.54 2.86
C ASN A 351 7.10 25.15 1.51
N THR A 352 5.84 24.69 1.53
CA THR A 352 5.13 24.28 0.30
C THR A 352 4.63 25.47 -0.53
N ASN A 353 4.15 26.53 0.12
CA ASN A 353 3.72 27.81 -0.48
C ASN A 353 2.81 27.63 -1.72
N ALA A 354 1.76 26.82 -1.57
CA ALA A 354 0.90 26.36 -2.67
C ALA A 354 0.07 27.46 -3.33
N ASP A 355 -0.51 28.35 -2.54
CA ASP A 355 -1.48 29.36 -2.97
C ASP A 355 -0.91 30.79 -2.91
N MET A 356 -1.55 31.70 -3.64
CA MET A 356 -1.17 33.12 -3.74
C MET A 356 -1.22 33.83 -2.38
N GLU A 357 -2.21 33.51 -1.53
CA GLU A 357 -2.37 34.15 -0.22
C GLU A 357 -1.17 33.86 0.69
N THR A 358 -0.71 32.61 0.71
CA THR A 358 0.47 32.20 1.47
C THR A 358 1.72 32.90 0.95
N ARG A 359 1.87 33.03 -0.38
CA ARG A 359 3.00 33.71 -1.02
C ARG A 359 3.00 35.22 -0.79
N ALA A 360 1.82 35.85 -0.81
CA ALA A 360 1.66 37.30 -0.62
C ALA A 360 2.24 37.78 0.72
N ALA A 361 2.12 36.99 1.79
CA ALA A 361 2.71 37.32 3.08
C ALA A 361 4.24 37.48 3.01
N TRP A 362 4.92 36.68 2.19
CA TRP A 362 6.37 36.76 1.99
C TRP A 362 6.78 37.91 1.07
N VAL A 363 5.98 38.18 0.03
CA VAL A 363 6.20 39.34 -0.84
C VAL A 363 6.06 40.64 -0.05
N GLN A 364 5.03 40.76 0.80
CA GLN A 364 4.84 41.91 1.66
C GLN A 364 6.01 42.10 2.64
N LEU A 365 6.55 41.00 3.18
CA LEU A 365 7.75 41.06 4.02
C LEU A 365 8.95 41.59 3.24
N ALA A 366 9.22 41.06 2.04
CA ALA A 366 10.32 41.50 1.21
C ALA A 366 10.24 43.00 0.88
N ALA A 367 9.04 43.48 0.52
CA ALA A 367 8.78 44.90 0.27
C ALA A 367 9.04 45.77 1.51
N LYS A 368 8.61 45.33 2.70
CA LYS A 368 8.85 46.02 3.97
C LYS A 368 10.34 46.13 4.29
N LEU A 369 11.09 45.05 4.07
CA LEU A 369 12.54 44.97 4.32
C LEU A 369 13.38 45.56 3.18
N LYS A 370 12.72 45.98 2.08
CA LYS A 370 13.36 46.56 0.88
C LYS A 370 14.42 45.65 0.26
N VAL A 371 14.15 44.34 0.25
CA VAL A 371 15.01 43.33 -0.40
C VAL A 371 14.25 42.64 -1.53
N PRO A 372 14.94 42.19 -2.60
CA PRO A 372 14.33 41.39 -3.64
C PRO A 372 13.78 40.06 -3.11
N ILE A 373 12.71 39.57 -3.73
CA ILE A 373 12.18 38.23 -3.52
C ILE A 373 12.16 37.46 -4.83
N ARG A 374 12.66 36.23 -4.80
CA ARG A 374 12.67 35.30 -5.94
C ARG A 374 11.96 34.01 -5.57
N LEU A 375 11.48 33.27 -6.55
CA LEU A 375 10.79 32.01 -6.33
C LEU A 375 11.47 30.85 -7.07
N VAL A 376 11.57 29.72 -6.40
CA VAL A 376 11.99 28.44 -7.00
C VAL A 376 10.80 27.50 -7.02
N HIS A 377 10.29 27.20 -8.21
CA HIS A 377 9.14 26.35 -8.45
C HIS A 377 9.58 24.92 -8.76
N PHE A 378 9.24 23.98 -7.88
CA PHE A 378 9.50 22.56 -8.06
C PHE A 378 8.32 21.90 -8.77
N THR A 379 8.54 21.45 -10.01
CA THR A 379 7.49 21.01 -10.94
C THR A 379 7.07 19.54 -10.74
N ALA A 380 7.72 18.83 -9.82
CA ALA A 380 7.45 17.42 -9.53
C ALA A 380 5.95 17.18 -9.22
N SER A 381 5.33 16.27 -9.97
CA SER A 381 3.91 15.94 -9.81
C SER A 381 3.58 15.39 -8.42
N ALA A 382 2.31 15.49 -8.02
CA ALA A 382 1.86 14.99 -6.71
C ALA A 382 2.15 13.48 -6.52
N LYS A 383 2.00 12.66 -7.57
CA LYS A 383 2.30 11.22 -7.51
C LYS A 383 3.80 10.94 -7.34
N LEU A 384 4.64 11.67 -8.09
CA LEU A 384 6.10 11.57 -7.96
C LEU A 384 6.56 11.99 -6.56
N CYS A 385 5.91 13.00 -6.00
CA CYS A 385 6.14 13.44 -4.64
C CYS A 385 5.71 12.42 -3.59
N GLU A 386 4.55 11.78 -3.77
CA GLU A 386 4.07 10.67 -2.90
C GLU A 386 5.04 9.48 -2.94
N HIS A 387 5.56 9.15 -4.13
CA HIS A 387 6.60 8.13 -4.29
C HIS A 387 7.88 8.51 -3.55
N ASN A 388 8.42 9.71 -3.80
CA ASN A 388 9.63 10.19 -3.14
C ASN A 388 9.52 10.21 -1.62
N ASP A 389 8.37 10.65 -1.10
CA ASP A 389 8.11 10.64 0.34
C ASP A 389 8.10 9.21 0.90
N THR A 390 7.44 8.28 0.19
CA THR A 390 7.38 6.88 0.61
C THR A 390 8.77 6.23 0.62
N VAL A 391 9.56 6.43 -0.45
CA VAL A 391 10.95 5.96 -0.52
C VAL A 391 11.76 6.52 0.64
N ARG A 392 11.70 7.82 0.90
CA ARG A 392 12.45 8.44 2.00
C ARG A 392 12.02 7.89 3.36
N ALA A 393 10.72 7.81 3.60
CA ALA A 393 10.21 7.36 4.89
C ALA A 393 10.55 5.89 5.19
N LEU A 394 10.62 5.04 4.15
CA LEU A 394 10.69 3.58 4.31
C LEU A 394 11.98 2.95 3.76
N SER A 395 13.01 3.71 3.40
CA SER A 395 14.30 3.20 2.89
C SER A 395 15.34 2.90 3.98
N ASP A 396 14.91 2.56 5.20
CA ASP A 396 15.79 2.29 6.36
C ASP A 396 16.83 3.39 6.62
N GLY A 397 16.44 4.63 6.40
CA GLY A 397 17.32 5.79 6.61
C GLY A 397 18.30 6.07 5.48
N LYS A 398 18.47 5.17 4.49
CA LYS A 398 19.43 5.34 3.38
C LYS A 398 19.21 6.63 2.60
N MET A 399 17.94 6.96 2.32
CA MET A 399 17.57 8.18 1.60
C MET A 399 16.93 9.25 2.49
N ASN A 400 17.09 9.16 3.81
CA ASN A 400 16.33 9.99 4.75
C ASN A 400 17.20 10.73 5.77
N PRO A 401 18.01 11.69 5.31
CA PRO A 401 18.94 12.42 6.19
C PRO A 401 18.23 13.19 7.30
N GLU A 402 16.97 13.58 7.10
CA GLU A 402 16.18 14.35 8.06
C GLU A 402 15.19 13.49 8.89
N LYS A 403 15.26 12.16 8.81
CA LYS A 403 14.37 11.22 9.54
C LYS A 403 12.88 11.54 9.36
N ARG A 404 12.49 11.91 8.14
CA ARG A 404 11.11 12.24 7.77
C ARG A 404 10.21 11.01 7.92
N GLN A 405 9.04 11.21 8.50
CA GLN A 405 8.00 10.19 8.57
C GLN A 405 7.14 10.22 7.31
N LEU A 406 6.51 9.09 7.01
CA LEU A 406 5.59 8.97 5.87
C LEU A 406 4.42 9.93 6.02
N LEU A 407 4.17 10.72 4.98
CA LEU A 407 3.03 11.62 4.94
C LEU A 407 1.77 10.91 4.44
N PRO A 408 0.58 11.29 4.96
CA PRO A 408 -0.67 10.77 4.42
C PRO A 408 -0.90 11.29 3.01
N LYS A 409 -1.55 10.49 2.16
CA LYS A 409 -1.95 10.86 0.79
C LYS A 409 -2.61 12.24 0.68
N MET A 410 -3.39 12.62 1.71
CA MET A 410 -4.06 13.92 1.80
C MET A 410 -3.08 15.12 1.76
N ALA A 411 -1.84 14.96 2.19
CA ALA A 411 -0.83 16.02 2.13
C ALA A 411 -0.52 16.41 0.68
N PHE A 412 -0.40 15.43 -0.22
CA PHE A 412 -0.11 15.64 -1.64
C PHE A 412 -1.36 16.12 -2.40
N THR A 413 -2.51 15.46 -2.18
CA THR A 413 -3.76 15.87 -2.86
C THR A 413 -4.25 17.24 -2.38
N GLY A 414 -4.09 17.54 -1.09
CA GLY A 414 -4.44 18.84 -0.51
C GLY A 414 -3.49 19.97 -0.89
N PHE A 415 -2.22 19.66 -1.22
CA PHE A 415 -1.36 20.61 -1.90
C PHE A 415 -1.86 20.86 -3.33
N ALA A 416 -2.06 19.79 -4.11
CA ALA A 416 -2.45 19.90 -5.51
C ALA A 416 -3.77 20.67 -5.72
N SER A 417 -4.75 20.52 -4.82
CA SER A 417 -6.02 21.25 -4.93
C SER A 417 -5.88 22.76 -4.68
N ARG A 418 -4.99 23.15 -3.75
CA ARG A 418 -4.72 24.56 -3.41
C ARG A 418 -3.71 25.21 -4.33
N PHE A 419 -2.87 24.42 -4.98
CA PHE A 419 -1.79 24.93 -5.81
C PHE A 419 -2.29 25.89 -6.88
N ARG A 420 -1.65 27.05 -6.96
CA ARG A 420 -1.80 28.03 -8.03
C ARG A 420 -0.42 28.36 -8.54
N GLU A 421 -0.24 28.23 -9.85
CA GLU A 421 1.04 28.47 -10.51
C GLU A 421 1.57 29.86 -10.14
N PRO A 422 2.83 29.98 -9.70
CA PRO A 422 3.41 31.25 -9.31
C PRO A 422 3.63 32.13 -10.55
N SER A 423 3.42 33.44 -10.38
CA SER A 423 3.56 34.42 -11.46
C SER A 423 4.37 35.63 -10.99
N VAL A 424 5.13 36.27 -11.89
CA VAL A 424 5.98 37.43 -11.54
C VAL A 424 5.15 38.64 -11.09
N GLU A 425 3.89 38.69 -11.53
CA GLU A 425 2.87 39.66 -11.17
C GLU A 425 2.54 39.65 -9.66
N GLU A 426 2.85 38.56 -8.96
CA GLU A 426 2.75 38.51 -7.50
C GLU A 426 3.80 39.36 -6.79
N GLY A 427 4.85 39.82 -7.50
CA GLY A 427 5.93 40.65 -6.95
C GLY A 427 7.29 39.95 -6.87
N PHE A 428 7.47 38.82 -7.56
CA PHE A 428 8.76 38.13 -7.64
C PHE A 428 9.66 38.75 -8.71
N GLN A 429 10.96 38.89 -8.41
CA GLN A 429 11.97 39.36 -9.36
C GLN A 429 12.15 38.36 -10.51
N ASP A 430 12.20 37.07 -10.21
CA ASP A 430 12.14 35.98 -11.20
C ASP A 430 11.65 34.67 -10.57
N ILE A 431 11.26 33.74 -11.44
CA ILE A 431 10.82 32.39 -11.10
C ILE A 431 11.76 31.39 -11.78
N THR A 432 12.45 30.60 -10.97
CA THR A 432 13.30 29.49 -11.43
C THR A 432 12.52 28.18 -11.35
N HIS A 433 12.38 27.48 -12.47
CA HIS A 433 11.75 26.16 -12.52
C HIS A 433 12.78 25.08 -12.23
N VAL A 434 12.42 24.11 -11.39
CA VAL A 434 13.29 22.97 -11.02
C VAL A 434 12.50 21.69 -11.26
N ASP A 435 12.90 20.99 -12.31
CA ASP A 435 12.35 19.68 -12.63
C ASP A 435 12.96 18.58 -11.76
N PHE A 436 12.22 17.46 -11.65
CA PHE A 436 12.72 16.31 -10.91
C PHE A 436 13.83 15.61 -11.68
N VAL A 437 15.00 15.51 -11.06
CA VAL A 437 16.09 14.66 -11.54
C VAL A 437 16.52 13.75 -10.40
N PHE A 438 16.56 12.45 -10.67
CA PHE A 438 17.09 11.50 -9.69
C PHE A 438 18.59 11.73 -9.46
N ARG A 439 19.01 11.76 -8.19
CA ARG A 439 20.41 11.88 -7.78
C ARG A 439 20.67 10.91 -6.64
N GLY A 440 21.64 10.03 -6.82
CA GLY A 440 22.00 9.00 -5.85
C GLY A 440 23.01 8.03 -6.46
N THR A 441 23.43 7.03 -5.69
CA THR A 441 24.24 5.92 -6.22
C THR A 441 23.40 4.99 -7.09
N GLU A 442 24.02 3.98 -7.71
CA GLU A 442 23.27 2.95 -8.45
C GLU A 442 22.42 2.07 -7.51
N GLU A 443 22.85 1.85 -6.27
CA GLU A 443 22.07 1.16 -5.24
C GLU A 443 20.83 1.98 -4.86
N ASP A 444 21.02 3.28 -4.69
CA ASP A 444 19.93 4.23 -4.44
C ASP A 444 18.93 4.22 -5.60
N LYS A 445 19.42 4.22 -6.84
CA LYS A 445 18.61 4.17 -8.05
C LYS A 445 17.78 2.91 -8.12
N LYS A 446 18.38 1.74 -7.84
CA LYS A 446 17.68 0.44 -7.77
C LYS A 446 16.61 0.43 -6.68
N LEU A 447 16.85 1.07 -5.54
CA LEU A 447 15.87 1.17 -4.45
C LEU A 447 14.70 2.08 -4.83
N TRP A 448 15.01 3.25 -5.39
CA TRP A 448 14.03 4.24 -5.81
C TRP A 448 13.16 3.75 -6.98
N SER A 449 13.71 2.91 -7.87
CA SER A 449 12.99 2.36 -9.02
C SER A 449 11.95 1.29 -8.68
N LYS A 450 11.94 0.78 -7.44
CA LYS A 450 10.89 -0.15 -6.96
C LYS A 450 9.53 0.55 -6.90
N TYR A 451 8.44 -0.21 -6.91
CA TYR A 451 7.10 0.32 -6.67
C TYR A 451 6.88 0.52 -5.17
N TRP A 452 6.66 1.76 -4.74
CA TRP A 452 6.46 2.08 -3.32
C TRP A 452 5.02 2.42 -2.96
N MET A 453 4.19 2.84 -3.91
CA MET A 453 2.83 3.33 -3.63
C MET A 453 1.81 2.20 -3.72
N SER A 454 0.90 2.14 -2.73
CA SER A 454 -0.17 1.13 -2.62
C SER A 454 -1.52 1.64 -3.08
#